data_AF-A0A6I4TJ30-F1
#
_entry.id   AF-A0A6I4TJ30-F1
#
_cell.length_a   1.000
_cell.length_b   1.000
_cell.length_c   1.000
_cell.angle_alpha   90.00
_cell.angle_beta   90.00
_cell.angle_gamma   90.00
#
_symmetry.space_group_name_H-M   'P 1'
#
loop_
_entity.id
_entity.type
_entity.pdbx_description
1 polymer ?
#
loop_
_entity_poly.entity_id
_entity_poly.type
_entity_poly.pdbx_seq_one_letter_code
_entity_poly.pdbx_strand_id
1 'polypeptide(L)'
;MAEVETTRDLLVMALQDLHDGERAMVERLGTVQGNLADDALRTIVAEDEDRSARQRDALTQALGTLDADAGDTENIWLRAILDDADNDAETIARGPLRDIAIAGALRKGKQSQRVSYETAIALARKLGKKDADTALSRMAQEAEDTDTALAQALALLSTGL
;
A
#
# COMPACT_ATOMS: atom_id res chain seq x y z
N MET A 1 12.13 28.40 5.95
CA MET A 1 11.26 28.39 4.77
C MET A 1 10.62 27.01 4.68
N ALA A 2 9.42 26.89 4.14
CA ALA A 2 8.79 25.57 3.98
C ALA A 2 9.46 24.84 2.79
N GLU A 3 9.72 23.54 2.92
CA GLU A 3 10.33 22.73 1.84
C GLU A 3 9.36 22.45 0.68
N VAL A 4 8.06 22.66 0.90
CA VAL A 4 6.99 22.50 -0.08
C VAL A 4 6.26 23.82 -0.24
N GLU A 5 6.32 24.42 -1.43
CA GLU A 5 5.78 25.76 -1.67
C GLU A 5 4.64 25.75 -2.70
N THR A 6 4.58 24.76 -3.59
CA THR A 6 3.59 24.69 -4.66
C THR A 6 2.74 23.41 -4.62
N THR A 7 1.60 23.43 -5.35
CA THR A 7 0.77 22.22 -5.53
C THR A 7 1.54 21.12 -6.28
N ARG A 8 2.44 21.49 -7.21
CA ARG A 8 3.30 20.52 -7.88
C ARG A 8 4.25 19.87 -6.89
N ASP A 9 4.88 20.64 -6.00
CA ASP A 9 5.84 20.10 -5.02
C ASP A 9 5.16 19.11 -4.09
N LEU A 10 3.94 19.45 -3.62
CA LEU A 10 3.16 18.53 -2.78
C LEU A 10 2.71 17.28 -3.54
N LEU A 11 2.38 17.39 -4.83
CA LEU A 11 2.07 16.21 -5.65
C LEU A 11 3.30 15.32 -5.83
N VAL A 12 4.47 15.91 -6.12
CA VAL A 12 5.72 15.14 -6.25
C VAL A 12 6.02 14.41 -4.94
N MET A 13 5.96 15.11 -3.79
CA MET A 13 6.15 14.49 -2.48
C MET A 13 5.17 13.34 -2.22
N ALA A 14 3.88 13.52 -2.54
CA ALA A 14 2.88 12.47 -2.36
C ALA A 14 3.14 11.24 -3.26
N LEU A 15 3.58 11.45 -4.50
CA LEU A 15 3.92 10.36 -5.42
C LEU A 15 5.20 9.63 -4.99
N GLN A 16 6.19 10.34 -4.45
CA GLN A 16 7.41 9.74 -3.90
C GLN A 16 7.10 8.89 -2.66
N ASP A 17 6.26 9.39 -1.75
CA ASP A 17 5.79 8.65 -0.58
C ASP A 17 5.02 7.37 -0.98
N LEU A 18 4.07 7.48 -1.91
CA LEU A 18 3.34 6.33 -2.46
C LEU A 18 4.30 5.34 -3.15
N HIS A 19 5.27 5.83 -3.92
CA HIS A 19 6.24 4.99 -4.61
C HIS A 19 7.12 4.19 -3.64
N ASP A 20 7.67 4.81 -2.59
CA ASP A 20 8.39 4.05 -1.56
C ASP A 20 7.46 3.06 -0.85
N GLY A 21 6.20 3.44 -0.62
CA GLY A 21 5.20 2.54 -0.09
C GLY A 21 5.09 1.25 -0.93
N GLU A 22 4.83 1.38 -2.22
CA GLU A 22 4.73 0.21 -3.10
C GLU A 22 6.06 -0.58 -3.20
N ARG A 23 7.21 0.10 -3.15
CA ARG A 23 8.52 -0.56 -3.06
C ARG A 23 8.63 -1.41 -1.78
N ALA A 24 8.27 -0.86 -0.64
CA ALA A 24 8.32 -1.58 0.65
C ALA A 24 7.37 -2.79 0.67
N MET A 25 6.21 -2.70 0.01
CA MET A 25 5.30 -3.84 -0.15
C MET A 25 5.97 -4.96 -0.96
N VAL A 26 6.55 -4.66 -2.12
CA VAL A 26 7.27 -5.65 -2.94
C VAL A 26 8.41 -6.31 -2.18
N GLU A 27 9.13 -5.56 -1.36
CA GLU A 27 10.25 -6.09 -0.58
C GLU A 27 9.81 -7.04 0.55
N ARG A 28 8.61 -6.84 1.12
CA ARG A 28 8.22 -7.49 2.38
C ARG A 28 7.07 -8.48 2.25
N LEU A 29 6.19 -8.34 1.27
CA LEU A 29 5.00 -9.21 1.17
C LEU A 29 5.36 -10.68 0.96
N GLY A 30 6.45 -11.01 0.27
CA GLY A 30 6.93 -12.39 0.16
C GLY A 30 7.26 -13.03 1.53
N THR A 31 7.85 -12.26 2.44
CA THR A 31 8.11 -12.71 3.83
C THR A 31 6.81 -12.86 4.61
N VAL A 32 5.90 -11.88 4.50
CA VAL A 32 4.57 -11.94 5.12
C VAL A 32 3.81 -13.18 4.65
N GLN A 33 3.82 -13.47 3.35
CA GLN A 33 3.20 -14.65 2.76
C GLN A 33 3.76 -15.97 3.34
N GLY A 34 5.06 -16.02 3.67
CA GLY A 34 5.70 -17.17 4.31
C GLY A 34 5.23 -17.41 5.75
N ASN A 35 4.77 -16.35 6.43
CA ASN A 35 4.37 -16.41 7.84
C ASN A 35 2.91 -16.85 8.04
N LEU A 36 2.08 -16.77 7.01
CA LEU A 36 0.67 -17.12 7.01
C LEU A 36 0.42 -18.64 7.02
N ALA A 37 -0.68 -19.08 7.62
CA ALA A 37 -1.13 -20.48 7.59
C ALA A 37 -2.29 -20.71 6.60
N ASP A 38 -3.18 -19.73 6.43
CA ASP A 38 -4.35 -19.81 5.53
C ASP A 38 -3.98 -19.57 4.05
N ASP A 39 -4.36 -20.51 3.18
CA ASP A 39 -4.01 -20.46 1.76
C ASP A 39 -4.76 -19.34 0.99
N ALA A 40 -5.97 -18.98 1.41
CA ALA A 40 -6.71 -17.90 0.76
C ALA A 40 -6.04 -16.55 1.07
N LEU A 41 -5.64 -16.32 2.32
CA LEU A 41 -4.92 -15.11 2.72
C LEU A 41 -3.55 -15.03 2.03
N ARG A 42 -2.83 -16.16 1.89
CA ARG A 42 -1.57 -16.20 1.11
C ARG A 42 -1.77 -15.82 -0.35
N THR A 43 -2.89 -16.22 -0.95
CA THR A 43 -3.23 -15.87 -2.33
C THR A 43 -3.47 -14.37 -2.47
N ILE A 44 -4.26 -13.77 -1.55
CA ILE A 44 -4.53 -12.33 -1.53
C ILE A 44 -3.22 -11.53 -1.40
N VAL A 45 -2.31 -11.96 -0.51
CA VAL A 45 -1.01 -11.28 -0.32
C VAL A 45 -0.12 -11.38 -1.56
N ALA A 46 -0.07 -12.54 -2.22
CA ALA A 46 0.72 -12.71 -3.44
C ALA A 46 0.20 -11.85 -4.59
N GLU A 47 -1.12 -11.77 -4.77
CA GLU A 47 -1.75 -10.89 -5.77
C GLU A 47 -1.50 -9.40 -5.49
N ASP A 48 -1.41 -9.04 -4.21
CA ASP A 48 -1.10 -7.68 -3.78
C ASP A 48 0.37 -7.32 -4.01
N GLU A 49 1.31 -8.25 -3.84
CA GLU A 49 2.74 -8.08 -4.17
C GLU A 49 2.93 -7.76 -5.66
N ASP A 50 2.33 -8.59 -6.52
CA ASP A 50 2.31 -8.40 -7.96
C ASP A 50 1.72 -7.05 -8.36
N ARG A 51 0.70 -6.61 -7.61
CA ARG A 51 0.04 -5.32 -7.85
C ARG A 51 0.92 -4.16 -7.43
N SER A 52 1.52 -4.21 -6.26
CA SER A 52 2.46 -3.19 -5.78
C SER A 52 3.64 -3.01 -6.74
N ALA A 53 4.18 -4.09 -7.31
CA ALA A 53 5.22 -3.98 -8.34
C ALA A 53 4.77 -3.15 -9.56
N ARG A 54 3.56 -3.41 -10.07
CA ARG A 54 2.99 -2.65 -11.19
C ARG A 54 2.69 -1.20 -10.82
N GLN A 55 2.19 -0.96 -9.60
CA GLN A 55 1.84 0.38 -9.14
C GLN A 55 3.10 1.24 -8.93
N ARG A 56 4.16 0.68 -8.34
CA ARG A 56 5.48 1.32 -8.23
C ARG A 56 5.99 1.79 -9.59
N ASP A 57 5.93 0.93 -10.60
CA ASP A 57 6.42 1.26 -11.95
C ASP A 57 5.56 2.35 -12.61
N ALA A 58 4.24 2.34 -12.38
CA ALA A 58 3.34 3.39 -12.85
C ALA A 58 3.54 4.73 -12.11
N LEU A 59 3.86 4.71 -10.81
CA LEU A 59 4.22 5.90 -10.04
C LEU A 59 5.54 6.50 -10.52
N THR A 60 6.53 5.66 -10.89
CA THR A 60 7.77 6.11 -11.54
C THR A 60 7.47 6.88 -12.82
N GLN A 61 6.57 6.36 -13.66
CA GLN A 61 6.16 7.06 -14.88
C GLN A 61 5.45 8.38 -14.58
N ALA A 62 4.55 8.41 -13.58
CA ALA A 62 3.84 9.61 -13.17
C ALA A 62 4.79 10.72 -12.70
N LEU A 63 5.79 10.37 -11.89
CA LEU A 63 6.86 11.27 -11.45
C LEU A 63 7.66 11.82 -12.65
N GLY A 64 7.98 10.98 -13.64
CA GLY A 64 8.62 11.41 -14.88
C GLY A 64 7.82 12.47 -15.65
N THR A 65 6.48 12.41 -15.65
CA THR A 65 5.64 13.46 -16.28
C THR A 65 5.65 14.81 -15.56
N LEU A 66 6.24 14.84 -14.36
CA LEU A 66 6.43 16.03 -13.54
C LEU A 66 7.89 16.46 -13.52
N ASP A 67 8.80 15.83 -14.28
CA ASP A 67 10.25 16.07 -14.20
C ASP A 67 10.79 15.86 -12.77
N ALA A 68 10.37 14.76 -12.14
CA ALA A 68 10.79 14.36 -10.80
C ALA A 68 11.18 12.87 -10.76
N ASP A 69 12.04 12.52 -9.82
CA ASP A 69 12.46 11.14 -9.55
C ASP A 69 11.75 10.57 -8.31
N ALA A 70 11.83 9.26 -8.11
CA ALA A 70 11.27 8.53 -6.95
C ALA A 70 11.70 9.08 -5.57
N GLY A 71 12.83 9.78 -5.51
CA GLY A 71 13.39 10.28 -4.26
C GLY A 71 13.83 9.15 -3.30
N ASP A 72 14.41 9.57 -2.18
CA ASP A 72 14.91 8.67 -1.13
C ASP A 72 14.06 8.74 0.15
N THR A 73 12.93 9.45 0.12
CA THR A 73 12.03 9.59 1.27
C THR A 73 11.31 8.28 1.53
N GLU A 74 11.44 7.78 2.75
CA GLU A 74 10.74 6.58 3.20
C GLU A 74 9.29 6.87 3.56
N ASN A 75 8.38 5.97 3.17
CA ASN A 75 7.01 5.94 3.62
C ASN A 75 6.95 5.39 5.05
N ILE A 76 7.05 6.31 6.01
CA ILE A 76 7.13 6.00 7.44
C ILE A 76 5.95 5.14 7.91
N TRP A 77 4.74 5.45 7.46
CA TRP A 77 3.52 4.82 7.95
C TRP A 77 3.38 3.39 7.44
N LEU A 78 3.61 3.16 6.15
CA LEU A 78 3.47 1.83 5.58
C LEU A 78 4.57 0.89 6.09
N ARG A 79 5.80 1.39 6.24
CA ARG A 79 6.89 0.62 6.83
C ARG A 79 6.57 0.21 8.28
N ALA A 80 6.05 1.13 9.09
CA ALA A 80 5.61 0.82 10.45
C ALA A 80 4.48 -0.24 10.48
N ILE A 81 3.54 -0.20 9.54
CA ILE A 81 2.48 -1.21 9.44
C ILE A 81 3.04 -2.58 9.02
N LEU A 82 4.04 -2.61 8.15
CA LEU A 82 4.71 -3.85 7.79
C LEU A 82 5.58 -4.37 8.94
N ASP A 83 6.17 -3.48 9.75
CA ASP A 83 6.85 -3.84 11.01
C ASP A 83 5.88 -4.47 12.02
N ASP A 84 4.68 -3.92 12.15
CA ASP A 84 3.60 -4.54 12.96
C ASP A 84 3.33 -5.98 12.48
N ALA A 85 3.19 -6.19 11.17
CA ALA A 85 2.91 -7.52 10.62
C ALA A 85 4.04 -8.53 10.86
N ASP A 86 5.30 -8.10 10.75
CA ASP A 86 6.46 -8.94 11.05
C ASP A 86 6.54 -9.24 12.56
N ASN A 87 6.28 -8.26 13.42
CA ASN A 87 6.22 -8.45 14.86
C ASN A 87 5.07 -9.40 15.28
N ASP A 88 3.91 -9.32 14.63
CA ASP A 88 2.81 -10.28 14.82
C ASP A 88 3.24 -11.71 14.44
N ALA A 89 4.00 -11.86 13.36
CA ALA A 89 4.54 -13.16 12.94
C ALA A 89 5.57 -13.74 13.92
N GLU A 90 6.37 -12.89 14.56
CA GLU A 90 7.36 -13.30 15.56
C GLU A 90 6.73 -13.64 16.91
N THR A 91 5.70 -12.89 17.32
CA THR A 91 5.13 -12.97 18.68
C THR A 91 3.95 -13.91 18.81
N ILE A 92 3.21 -14.17 17.71
CA ILE A 92 2.01 -15.02 17.72
C ILE A 92 2.33 -16.36 17.07
N ALA A 93 1.93 -17.48 17.68
CA ALA A 93 2.14 -18.81 17.11
C ALA A 93 1.46 -18.95 15.73
N ARG A 94 2.13 -19.64 14.79
CA ARG A 94 1.59 -19.85 13.44
C ARG A 94 0.24 -20.57 13.51
N GLY A 95 -0.77 -19.99 12.86
CA GLY A 95 -2.14 -20.48 12.88
C GLY A 95 -3.16 -19.34 12.80
N PRO A 96 -4.45 -19.61 13.02
CA PRO A 96 -5.54 -18.65 12.77
C PRO A 96 -5.39 -17.31 13.50
N LEU A 97 -4.88 -17.31 14.73
CA LEU A 97 -4.69 -16.07 15.50
C LEU A 97 -3.63 -15.15 14.87
N ARG A 98 -2.53 -15.71 14.34
CA ARG A 98 -1.51 -14.95 13.62
C ARG A 98 -2.07 -14.40 12.32
N ASP A 99 -2.79 -15.23 11.57
CA ASP A 99 -3.39 -14.82 10.29
C ASP A 99 -4.40 -13.67 10.47
N ILE A 100 -5.18 -13.71 11.55
CA ILE A 100 -6.08 -12.61 11.95
C ILE A 100 -5.29 -11.31 12.22
N ALA A 101 -4.19 -11.39 12.97
CA ALA A 101 -3.38 -10.23 13.30
C ALA A 101 -2.72 -9.61 12.04
N ILE A 102 -2.09 -10.45 11.22
CA ILE A 102 -1.47 -10.04 9.96
C ILE A 102 -2.52 -9.47 9.00
N ALA A 103 -3.68 -10.10 8.85
CA ALA A 103 -4.77 -9.54 8.03
C ALA A 103 -5.19 -8.16 8.56
N GLY A 104 -5.33 -7.99 9.86
CA GLY A 104 -5.60 -6.69 10.49
C GLY A 104 -4.53 -5.64 10.18
N ALA A 105 -3.25 -6.01 10.24
CA ALA A 105 -2.14 -5.14 9.89
C ALA A 105 -2.20 -4.69 8.42
N LEU A 106 -2.32 -5.64 7.50
CA LEU A 106 -2.39 -5.34 6.05
C LEU A 106 -3.58 -4.46 5.69
N ARG A 107 -4.73 -4.66 6.35
CA ARG A 107 -5.91 -3.80 6.18
C ARG A 107 -5.67 -2.35 6.60
N LYS A 108 -4.96 -2.12 7.72
CA LYS A 108 -4.51 -0.77 8.11
C LYS A 108 -3.68 -0.16 6.97
N GLY A 109 -2.76 -0.94 6.40
CA GLY A 109 -1.90 -0.53 5.28
C GLY A 109 -2.71 -0.09 4.06
N LYS A 110 -3.67 -0.91 3.63
CA LYS A 110 -4.50 -0.60 2.45
C LYS A 110 -5.38 0.63 2.64
N GLN A 111 -5.96 0.81 3.82
CA GLN A 111 -6.74 2.01 4.13
C GLN A 111 -5.86 3.27 4.13
N SER A 112 -4.66 3.21 4.72
CA SER A 112 -3.70 4.31 4.65
C SER A 112 -3.26 4.62 3.21
N GLN A 113 -2.94 3.60 2.41
CA GLN A 113 -2.60 3.77 0.99
C GLN A 113 -3.73 4.46 0.22
N ARG A 114 -4.98 4.02 0.41
CA ARG A 114 -6.15 4.63 -0.23
C ARG A 114 -6.25 6.13 0.09
N VAL A 115 -6.12 6.50 1.36
CA VAL A 115 -6.17 7.92 1.79
C VAL A 115 -5.03 8.73 1.16
N SER A 116 -3.84 8.15 1.05
CA SER A 116 -2.70 8.78 0.36
C SER A 116 -2.97 8.96 -1.14
N TYR A 117 -3.56 7.98 -1.81
CA TYR A 117 -3.98 8.10 -3.22
C TYR A 117 -5.05 9.19 -3.39
N GLU A 118 -6.06 9.26 -2.52
CA GLU A 118 -7.09 10.30 -2.54
C GLU A 118 -6.49 11.72 -2.44
N THR A 119 -5.44 11.87 -1.62
CA THR A 119 -4.68 13.12 -1.52
C THR A 119 -3.97 13.45 -2.84
N ALA A 120 -3.25 12.49 -3.43
CA ALA A 120 -2.56 12.67 -4.70
C ALA A 120 -3.54 12.96 -5.87
N ILE A 121 -4.71 12.32 -5.89
CA ILE A 121 -5.78 12.56 -6.86
C ILE A 121 -6.28 14.01 -6.78
N ALA A 122 -6.52 14.52 -5.57
CA ALA A 122 -6.96 15.91 -5.40
C ALA A 122 -5.93 16.91 -5.95
N LEU A 123 -4.64 16.64 -5.75
CA LEU A 123 -3.55 17.46 -6.27
C LEU A 123 -3.42 17.37 -7.79
N ALA A 124 -3.51 16.16 -8.35
CA ALA A 124 -3.49 15.93 -9.80
C ALA A 124 -4.65 16.67 -10.51
N ARG A 125 -5.85 16.61 -9.93
CA ARG A 125 -7.02 17.37 -10.41
C ARG A 125 -6.80 18.87 -10.37
N LYS A 126 -6.23 19.38 -9.27
CA LYS A 126 -5.91 20.81 -9.13
C LYS A 126 -4.90 21.30 -10.18
N LEU A 127 -4.00 20.43 -10.64
CA LEU A 127 -3.03 20.72 -11.70
C LEU A 127 -3.53 20.41 -13.12
N GLY A 128 -4.76 19.90 -13.28
CA GLY A 128 -5.30 19.50 -14.58
C GLY A 128 -4.64 18.25 -15.20
N LYS A 129 -3.95 17.43 -14.40
CA LYS A 129 -3.21 16.23 -14.84
C LYS A 129 -4.16 15.03 -14.92
N LYS A 130 -4.97 14.96 -15.98
CA LYS A 130 -6.03 13.93 -16.15
C LYS A 130 -5.53 12.48 -16.17
N ASP A 131 -4.37 12.25 -16.77
CA ASP A 131 -3.80 10.89 -16.85
C ASP A 131 -3.35 10.41 -15.47
N ALA A 132 -2.73 11.30 -14.68
CA ALA A 132 -2.35 11.02 -13.29
C ALA A 132 -3.59 10.79 -12.41
N ASP A 133 -4.64 11.62 -12.51
CA ASP A 133 -5.91 11.41 -11.81
C ASP A 133 -6.50 10.02 -12.10
N THR A 134 -6.54 9.64 -13.38
CA THR A 134 -7.07 8.34 -13.81
C THR A 134 -6.24 7.18 -13.25
N ALA A 135 -4.91 7.25 -13.37
CA ALA A 135 -4.02 6.21 -12.87
C ALA A 135 -4.12 6.06 -11.34
N LEU A 136 -4.06 7.16 -10.61
CA LEU A 136 -4.14 7.16 -9.14
C LEU A 136 -5.52 6.70 -8.65
N SER A 137 -6.61 7.10 -9.34
CA SER A 137 -7.96 6.64 -8.99
C SER A 137 -8.11 5.13 -9.15
N ARG A 138 -7.49 4.55 -10.18
CA ARG A 138 -7.45 3.10 -10.35
C ARG A 138 -6.67 2.42 -9.21
N MET A 139 -5.52 2.96 -8.82
CA MET A 139 -4.72 2.42 -7.71
C MET A 139 -5.46 2.50 -6.38
N ALA A 140 -6.21 3.59 -6.14
CA ALA A 140 -7.07 3.73 -4.96
C ALA A 140 -8.17 2.66 -4.92
N GLN A 141 -8.82 2.38 -6.06
CA GLN A 141 -9.83 1.32 -6.16
C GLN A 141 -9.20 -0.06 -5.92
N GLU A 142 -8.03 -0.30 -6.51
CA GLU A 142 -7.28 -1.53 -6.28
C GLU A 142 -6.92 -1.73 -4.80
N ALA A 143 -6.58 -0.67 -4.07
CA ALA A 143 -6.35 -0.75 -2.62
C ALA A 143 -7.63 -1.08 -1.83
N GLU A 144 -8.78 -0.51 -2.22
CA GLU A 144 -10.09 -0.82 -1.63
C GLU A 144 -10.51 -2.27 -1.90
N ASP A 145 -10.28 -2.77 -3.11
CA ASP A 145 -10.60 -4.15 -3.49
C ASP A 145 -9.77 -5.15 -2.67
N THR A 146 -8.47 -4.87 -2.46
CA THR A 146 -7.61 -5.67 -1.58
C THR A 146 -8.09 -5.61 -0.13
N ASP A 147 -8.40 -4.44 0.43
CA ASP A 147 -8.93 -4.35 1.80
C ASP A 147 -10.24 -5.14 1.95
N THR A 148 -11.11 -5.10 0.93
CA THR A 148 -12.37 -5.86 0.92
C THR A 148 -12.10 -7.37 0.94
N ALA A 149 -11.15 -7.85 0.15
CA ALA A 149 -10.76 -9.26 0.14
C ALA A 149 -10.17 -9.69 1.50
N LEU A 150 -9.28 -8.86 2.08
CA LEU A 150 -8.73 -9.09 3.42
C LEU A 150 -9.81 -9.07 4.50
N ALA A 151 -10.80 -8.19 4.41
CA ALA A 151 -11.91 -8.12 5.35
C ALA A 151 -12.78 -9.39 5.30
N GLN A 152 -13.02 -9.91 4.10
CA GLN A 152 -13.74 -11.17 3.91
C GLN A 152 -12.96 -12.36 4.47
N ALA A 153 -11.65 -12.43 4.20
CA ALA A 153 -10.78 -13.47 4.76
C ALA A 153 -10.76 -13.40 6.30
N LEU A 154 -10.62 -12.20 6.87
CA LEU A 154 -10.67 -11.96 8.31
C LEU A 154 -11.98 -12.45 8.94
N ALA A 155 -13.12 -12.17 8.29
CA ALA A 155 -14.42 -12.63 8.77
C ALA A 155 -14.50 -14.17 8.79
N LEU A 156 -13.97 -14.85 7.77
CA LEU A 156 -13.93 -16.31 7.70
C LEU A 156 -12.98 -16.92 8.74
N LEU A 157 -11.82 -16.31 8.98
CA LEU A 157 -10.89 -16.75 10.03
C LEU A 157 -11.51 -16.63 11.43
N SER A 158 -12.42 -15.68 11.61
CA SER A 158 -13.06 -15.39 12.90
C SER A 158 -14.26 -16.30 13.22
N THR A 159 -14.81 -17.04 12.25
CA THR A 159 -15.97 -17.94 12.48
C THR A 159 -15.59 -19.35 12.97
N GLY A 160 -14.29 -19.66 12.99
CA GLY A 160 -13.74 -20.96 13.43
C GLY A 160 -12.96 -20.94 14.76
N LEU A 161 -12.93 -19.80 15.46
CA LEU A 161 -12.41 -19.63 16.83
C LEU A 161 -13.53 -19.82 17.85
#